data_AF-A0A7S3AI08-F1
#
_entry.id   AF-A0A7S3AI08-F1
#
_cell.length_a   1.000
_cell.length_b   1.000
_cell.length_c   1.000
_cell.angle_alpha   90.00
_cell.angle_beta   90.00
_cell.angle_gamma   90.00
#
_symmetry.space_group_name_H-M   'P 1'
#
loop_
_entity.id
_entity.type
_entity.pdbx_description
1 polymer ?
#
loop_
_entity_poly.entity_id
_entity_poly.type
_entity_poly.pdbx_seq_one_letter_code
_entity_poly.pdbx_strand_id
1 'polypeptide(L)'
;DALTSVGSTSVLMQPVGCGVTMIDMVNHARQAGRPIDEALATFYVAQLLLGLHSLHEAGFIHTDVKPDNVLLQCPDPSKIDISRPLRPADSGWTAHAPQLLDFGRSLDLLLYPDGAKWRGGGAVMADDFECIEMREARPWSFQVDSFAACACAHFLLHSEYMQVVKTSAGWQPKAPLKRYWDNTIWSAVYDTLLNVPPDGPQPNLRALAENMLDKLDTMPQRQKLKAALQSQHSALREAGLLKHRL
;
A
#
# COMPACT_ATOMS: atom_id res chain seq x y z
N ASP A 1 3.78 -51.57 -2.79
CA ASP A 1 2.98 -50.56 -3.52
C ASP A 1 1.67 -50.27 -2.80
N ALA A 2 1.65 -49.21 -1.99
CA ALA A 2 0.44 -48.47 -1.60
C ALA A 2 0.85 -47.27 -0.71
N LEU A 3 1.55 -46.29 -1.29
CA LEU A 3 1.59 -44.92 -0.75
C LEU A 3 0.53 -44.13 -1.50
N THR A 4 -0.74 -44.33 -1.14
CA THR A 4 -1.80 -43.39 -1.50
C THR A 4 -1.54 -42.09 -0.75
N SER A 5 -1.02 -41.09 -1.46
CA SER A 5 -0.78 -39.74 -0.94
C SER A 5 -2.11 -39.12 -0.50
N VAL A 6 -2.33 -39.04 0.80
CA VAL A 6 -3.49 -38.37 1.39
C VAL A 6 -3.16 -36.88 1.54
N GLY A 7 -3.80 -36.04 0.70
CA GLY A 7 -3.97 -34.59 0.89
C GLY A 7 -3.00 -33.66 0.13
N SER A 8 -3.41 -33.15 -1.03
CA SER A 8 -2.67 -32.13 -1.82
C SER A 8 -3.16 -30.69 -1.57
N THR A 9 -3.82 -30.42 -0.45
CA THR A 9 -4.46 -29.12 -0.18
C THR A 9 -4.01 -28.57 1.16
N SER A 10 -3.48 -27.35 1.16
CA SER A 10 -3.25 -26.56 2.36
C SER A 10 -4.42 -25.58 2.57
N VAL A 11 -4.93 -25.48 3.80
CA VAL A 11 -5.94 -24.49 4.19
C VAL A 11 -5.32 -23.58 5.24
N LEU A 12 -5.21 -22.28 4.93
CA LEU A 12 -4.80 -21.25 5.87
C LEU A 12 -6.03 -20.42 6.25
N MET A 13 -6.30 -20.29 7.55
CA MET A 13 -7.37 -19.44 8.07
C MET A 13 -6.75 -18.22 8.77
N GLN A 14 -7.24 -17.04 8.44
CA GLN A 14 -6.84 -15.79 9.08
C GLN A 14 -8.08 -14.99 9.49
N PRO A 15 -8.01 -14.18 10.57
CA PRO A 15 -9.02 -13.20 10.86
C PRO A 15 -9.17 -12.25 9.67
N VAL A 16 -10.37 -12.20 9.07
CA VAL A 16 -10.68 -11.24 8.01
C VAL A 16 -11.23 -9.98 8.65
N GLY A 17 -10.73 -8.82 8.21
CA GLY A 17 -11.25 -7.50 8.57
C GLY A 17 -12.70 -7.30 8.12
N CYS A 18 -12.94 -6.41 7.15
CA CYS A 18 -14.26 -6.30 6.51
C CYS A 18 -14.38 -7.18 5.24
N GLY A 19 -13.26 -7.73 4.76
CA GLY A 19 -13.21 -8.50 3.52
C GLY A 19 -13.16 -7.64 2.26
N VAL A 20 -12.95 -6.32 2.40
CA VAL A 20 -12.85 -5.37 1.28
C VAL A 20 -11.38 -5.03 1.06
N THR A 21 -10.91 -5.20 -0.17
CA THR A 21 -9.55 -4.82 -0.57
C THR A 21 -9.50 -3.36 -1.06
N MET A 22 -8.30 -2.82 -1.22
CA MET A 22 -8.12 -1.49 -1.83
C MET A 22 -8.69 -1.45 -3.25
N ILE A 23 -8.54 -2.52 -4.04
CA ILE A 23 -9.11 -2.58 -5.39
C ILE A 23 -10.64 -2.55 -5.37
N ASP A 24 -11.28 -3.26 -4.45
CA ASP A 24 -12.74 -3.25 -4.29
C ASP A 24 -13.24 -1.83 -3.98
N MET A 25 -12.58 -1.16 -3.02
CA MET A 25 -12.93 0.20 -2.62
C MET A 25 -12.80 1.19 -3.79
N VAL A 26 -11.66 1.20 -4.48
CA VAL A 26 -11.40 2.15 -5.57
C VAL A 26 -12.36 1.90 -6.73
N ASN A 27 -12.60 0.63 -7.09
CA ASN A 27 -13.56 0.28 -8.15
C ASN A 27 -14.98 0.72 -7.82
N HIS A 28 -15.42 0.51 -6.58
CA HIS A 28 -16.73 0.96 -6.13
C HIS A 28 -16.85 2.50 -6.20
N ALA A 29 -15.84 3.21 -5.69
CA ALA A 29 -15.81 4.67 -5.71
C ALA A 29 -15.84 5.22 -7.15
N ARG A 30 -15.06 4.61 -8.05
CA ARG A 30 -15.03 4.93 -9.49
C ARG A 30 -16.39 4.73 -10.16
N GLN A 31 -17.06 3.60 -9.91
CA GLN A 31 -18.41 3.33 -10.44
C GLN A 31 -19.44 4.35 -9.94
N ALA A 32 -19.29 4.82 -8.70
CA ALA A 32 -20.12 5.86 -8.10
C ALA A 32 -19.76 7.30 -8.57
N GLY A 33 -18.73 7.47 -9.42
CA GLY A 33 -18.23 8.77 -9.85
C GLY A 33 -17.62 9.60 -8.70
N ARG A 34 -17.20 8.94 -7.62
CA ARG A 34 -16.63 9.58 -6.43
C ARG A 34 -15.15 9.22 -6.33
N PRO A 35 -14.21 10.18 -6.51
CA PRO A 35 -12.81 9.89 -6.28
C PRO A 35 -12.53 9.61 -4.79
N ILE A 36 -11.47 8.86 -4.51
CA ILE A 36 -10.99 8.67 -3.14
C ILE A 36 -10.52 10.02 -2.58
N ASP A 37 -10.89 10.33 -1.33
CA ASP A 37 -10.41 11.53 -0.66
C ASP A 37 -8.89 11.44 -0.43
N GLU A 38 -8.19 12.54 -0.72
CA GLU A 38 -6.74 12.58 -0.59
C GLU A 38 -6.27 12.31 0.85
N ALA A 39 -6.97 12.78 1.89
CA ALA A 39 -6.55 12.51 3.27
C ALA A 39 -6.60 11.02 3.59
N LEU A 40 -7.61 10.32 3.06
CA LEU A 40 -7.74 8.86 3.17
C LEU A 40 -6.63 8.14 2.39
N ALA A 41 -6.33 8.58 1.17
CA ALA A 41 -5.23 8.05 0.38
C ALA A 41 -3.87 8.22 1.09
N THR A 42 -3.61 9.42 1.61
CA THR A 42 -2.38 9.72 2.39
C THR A 42 -2.27 8.82 3.61
N PHE A 43 -3.37 8.64 4.37
CA PHE A 43 -3.38 7.75 5.53
C PHE A 43 -3.07 6.29 5.16
N TYR A 44 -3.71 5.76 4.12
CA TYR A 44 -3.47 4.38 3.69
C TYR A 44 -2.09 4.14 3.14
N VAL A 45 -1.54 5.06 2.34
CA VAL A 45 -0.17 4.95 1.83
C VAL A 45 0.83 5.03 2.99
N ALA A 46 0.64 5.95 3.94
CA ALA A 46 1.51 6.05 5.11
C ALA A 46 1.51 4.76 5.94
N GLN A 47 0.34 4.18 6.22
CA GLN A 47 0.25 2.92 6.95
C GLN A 47 0.83 1.74 6.17
N LEU A 48 0.66 1.70 4.84
CA LEU A 48 1.29 0.70 3.97
C LEU A 48 2.83 0.79 4.05
N LEU A 49 3.38 2.00 3.98
CA LEU A 49 4.83 2.23 4.10
C LEU A 49 5.37 1.81 5.47
N LEU A 50 4.64 2.07 6.56
CA LEU A 50 5.00 1.56 7.89
C LEU A 50 4.97 0.03 7.95
N GLY A 51 3.96 -0.61 7.36
CA GLY A 51 3.88 -2.07 7.28
C GLY A 51 5.03 -2.68 6.50
N LEU A 52 5.38 -2.10 5.36
CA LEU A 52 6.53 -2.54 4.55
C LEU A 52 7.85 -2.30 5.27
N HIS A 53 8.00 -1.16 5.96
CA HIS A 53 9.18 -0.91 6.79
C HIS A 53 9.37 -2.01 7.83
N SER A 54 8.33 -2.34 8.61
CA SER A 54 8.42 -3.41 9.61
C SER A 54 8.69 -4.78 9.00
N LEU A 55 8.13 -5.06 7.82
CA LEU A 55 8.42 -6.31 7.09
C LEU A 55 9.90 -6.38 6.66
N HIS A 56 10.43 -5.27 6.15
CA HIS A 56 11.83 -5.17 5.72
C HIS A 56 12.80 -5.27 6.90
N GLU A 57 12.48 -4.64 8.05
CA GLU A 57 13.26 -4.79 9.29
C GLU A 57 13.28 -6.24 9.81
N ALA A 58 12.19 -6.98 9.59
CA ALA A 58 12.12 -8.40 9.93
C ALA A 58 12.87 -9.31 8.93
N GLY A 59 13.49 -8.76 7.88
CA GLY A 59 14.24 -9.53 6.89
C GLY A 59 13.37 -10.18 5.82
N PHE A 60 12.20 -9.61 5.50
CA PHE A 60 11.33 -10.12 4.45
C PHE A 60 11.13 -9.09 3.33
N ILE A 61 10.91 -9.56 2.10
CA ILE A 61 10.41 -8.77 0.97
C ILE A 61 9.08 -9.37 0.54
N HIS A 62 8.02 -8.56 0.42
CA HIS A 62 6.69 -9.08 0.07
C HIS A 62 6.64 -9.57 -1.38
N THR A 63 7.20 -8.78 -2.31
CA THR A 63 7.28 -8.99 -3.77
C THR A 63 5.98 -8.95 -4.56
N ASP A 64 4.82 -9.16 -3.93
CA ASP A 64 3.50 -9.10 -4.59
C ASP A 64 2.56 -8.07 -3.96
N VAL A 65 3.09 -6.90 -3.58
CA VAL A 65 2.25 -5.79 -3.09
C VAL A 65 1.46 -5.24 -4.28
N LYS A 66 0.14 -5.18 -4.15
CA LYS A 66 -0.78 -4.63 -5.13
C LYS A 66 -2.11 -4.30 -4.46
N PRO A 67 -2.98 -3.47 -5.07
CA PRO A 67 -4.26 -3.10 -4.47
C PRO A 67 -5.14 -4.29 -4.05
N ASP A 68 -5.04 -5.44 -4.73
CA ASP A 68 -5.72 -6.69 -4.41
C ASP A 68 -5.24 -7.32 -3.08
N ASN A 69 -3.96 -7.14 -2.77
CA ASN A 69 -3.31 -7.69 -1.58
C ASN A 69 -3.27 -6.68 -0.41
N VAL A 70 -4.03 -5.58 -0.50
CA VAL A 70 -4.17 -4.61 0.61
C VAL A 70 -5.60 -4.67 1.13
N LEU A 71 -5.79 -5.36 2.26
CA LEU A 71 -7.08 -5.50 2.93
C LEU A 71 -7.38 -4.29 3.82
N LEU A 72 -8.60 -3.75 3.71
CA LEU A 72 -9.09 -2.69 4.57
C LEU A 72 -9.78 -3.29 5.81
N GLN A 73 -9.69 -2.60 6.94
CA GLN A 73 -10.35 -3.02 8.18
C GLN A 73 -11.74 -2.42 8.34
N CYS A 74 -11.95 -1.19 7.84
CA CYS A 74 -13.20 -0.43 7.83
C CYS A 74 -14.11 -0.57 9.08
N PRO A 75 -13.59 -0.50 10.33
CA PRO A 75 -14.45 -0.45 11.49
C PRO A 75 -15.31 0.82 11.47
N ASP A 76 -16.31 0.90 12.36
CA ASP A 76 -17.10 2.12 12.54
C ASP A 76 -16.19 3.27 13.04
N PRO A 77 -16.03 4.37 12.28
CA PRO A 77 -15.19 5.51 12.67
C PRO A 77 -15.73 6.31 13.87
N SER A 78 -16.93 6.01 14.38
CA SER A 78 -17.51 6.68 15.55
C SER A 78 -16.59 6.64 16.78
N LYS A 79 -15.79 5.57 16.91
CA LYS A 79 -14.85 5.33 18.01
C LYS A 79 -13.55 6.14 17.95
N ILE A 80 -13.29 6.86 16.86
CA ILE A 80 -12.09 7.68 16.72
C ILE A 80 -12.17 8.91 17.64
N ASP A 81 -11.19 9.06 18.54
CA ASP A 81 -10.98 10.28 19.32
C ASP A 81 -10.14 11.28 18.51
N ILE A 82 -10.81 12.25 17.87
CA ILE A 82 -10.15 13.27 17.06
C ILE A 82 -9.27 14.22 17.86
N SER A 83 -9.41 14.27 19.20
CA SER A 83 -8.54 15.09 20.04
C SER A 83 -7.15 14.45 20.20
N ARG A 84 -7.04 13.14 19.99
CA ARG A 84 -5.80 12.38 20.07
C ARG A 84 -5.06 12.36 18.73
N PRO A 85 -3.71 12.29 18.76
CA PRO A 85 -2.91 12.16 17.56
C PRO A 85 -3.20 10.87 16.78
N LEU A 86 -2.76 10.77 15.52
CA LEU A 86 -2.96 9.58 14.66
C LEU A 86 -2.25 8.31 15.16
N ARG A 87 -1.16 8.48 15.89
CA ARG A 87 -0.19 7.39 16.19
C ARG A 87 -0.50 6.55 17.44
N PRO A 88 -0.99 7.10 18.57
CA PRO A 88 -1.33 6.31 19.74
C PRO A 88 -2.37 5.23 19.41
N ALA A 89 -2.13 3.98 19.84
CA ALA A 89 -3.01 2.85 19.53
C ALA A 89 -4.43 2.99 20.11
N ASP A 90 -4.58 3.76 21.20
CA ASP A 90 -5.84 4.03 21.90
C ASP A 90 -6.67 5.15 21.26
N SER A 91 -6.14 5.86 20.26
CA SER A 91 -6.85 6.93 19.53
C SER A 91 -7.97 6.44 18.60
N GLY A 92 -7.94 5.15 18.25
CA GLY A 92 -8.85 4.52 17.29
C GLY A 92 -8.43 4.65 15.83
N TRP A 93 -7.47 5.52 15.47
CA TRP A 93 -7.03 5.70 14.07
C TRP A 93 -6.40 4.43 13.50
N THR A 94 -5.51 3.79 14.26
CA THR A 94 -4.75 2.60 13.83
C THR A 94 -5.65 1.39 13.55
N ALA A 95 -6.86 1.35 14.13
CA ALA A 95 -7.85 0.31 13.83
C ALA A 95 -8.36 0.35 12.37
N HIS A 96 -8.16 1.49 11.68
CA HIS A 96 -8.49 1.66 10.26
C HIS A 96 -7.30 1.39 9.34
N ALA A 97 -6.12 1.03 9.87
CA ALA A 97 -4.94 0.76 9.07
C ALA A 97 -5.17 -0.43 8.13
N PRO A 98 -4.71 -0.37 6.88
CA PRO A 98 -4.74 -1.52 5.98
C PRO A 98 -3.83 -2.65 6.48
N GLN A 99 -4.12 -3.86 6.02
CA GLN A 99 -3.33 -5.06 6.29
C GLN A 99 -2.88 -5.67 4.95
N LEU A 100 -1.59 -6.04 4.86
CA LEU A 100 -1.06 -6.78 3.72
C LEU A 100 -1.51 -8.24 3.77
N LEU A 101 -1.85 -8.78 2.59
CA LEU A 101 -2.24 -10.17 2.37
C LEU A 101 -1.28 -10.84 1.39
N ASP A 102 -1.37 -12.17 1.35
CA ASP A 102 -0.72 -13.03 0.35
C ASP A 102 0.81 -12.93 0.32
N PHE A 103 1.42 -13.61 1.29
CA PHE A 103 2.87 -13.80 1.38
C PHE A 103 3.37 -14.99 0.53
N GLY A 104 2.56 -15.52 -0.40
CA GLY A 104 2.90 -16.72 -1.16
C GLY A 104 4.12 -16.58 -2.08
N ARG A 105 4.52 -15.33 -2.39
CA ARG A 105 5.70 -15.00 -3.19
C ARG A 105 6.80 -14.32 -2.38
N SER A 106 6.60 -14.11 -1.09
CA SER A 106 7.53 -13.34 -0.26
C SER A 106 8.88 -14.04 -0.13
N LEU A 107 9.93 -13.23 -0.02
CA LEU A 107 11.30 -13.68 0.16
C LEU A 107 11.69 -13.53 1.62
N ASP A 108 12.15 -14.63 2.22
CA ASP A 108 12.85 -14.63 3.51
C ASP A 108 14.35 -14.41 3.25
N LEU A 109 14.86 -13.24 3.64
CA LEU A 109 16.25 -12.85 3.40
C LEU A 109 17.23 -13.60 4.29
N LEU A 110 16.78 -14.18 5.41
CA LEU A 110 17.64 -14.97 6.30
C LEU A 110 18.12 -16.27 5.65
N LEU A 111 17.49 -16.68 4.54
CA LEU A 111 17.87 -17.86 3.76
C LEU A 111 18.95 -17.56 2.71
N TYR A 112 19.39 -16.30 2.58
CA TYR A 112 20.35 -15.87 1.56
C TYR A 112 21.54 -15.12 2.19
N PRO A 113 22.68 -15.00 1.47
CA PRO A 113 23.79 -14.18 1.94
C PRO A 113 23.37 -12.71 2.10
N ASP A 114 23.99 -12.02 3.07
CA ASP A 114 23.78 -10.59 3.28
C ASP A 114 23.98 -9.78 1.98
N GLY A 115 23.02 -8.93 1.67
CA GLY A 115 23.05 -8.11 0.44
C GLY A 115 22.66 -8.84 -0.83
N ALA A 116 22.03 -10.02 -0.75
CA ALA A 116 21.46 -10.71 -1.91
C ALA A 116 20.56 -9.78 -2.75
N LYS A 117 20.72 -9.88 -4.07
CA LYS A 117 19.91 -9.17 -5.07
C LYS A 117 19.39 -10.18 -6.11
N TRP A 118 18.20 -9.92 -6.63
CA TRP A 118 17.52 -10.74 -7.64
C TRP A 118 17.59 -10.07 -9.02
N ARG A 119 17.41 -10.85 -10.09
CA ARG A 119 17.35 -10.36 -11.48
C ARG A 119 16.11 -10.92 -12.18
N GLY A 120 15.51 -10.10 -13.04
CA GLY A 120 14.32 -10.43 -13.83
C GLY A 120 13.00 -10.22 -13.07
N GLY A 121 11.91 -9.96 -13.81
CA GLY A 121 10.52 -9.98 -13.34
C GLY A 121 9.77 -11.28 -13.67
N GLY A 122 10.31 -12.07 -14.62
CA GLY A 122 9.79 -13.36 -15.07
C GLY A 122 8.45 -13.26 -15.81
N ALA A 123 8.08 -14.29 -16.57
CA ALA A 123 6.81 -14.43 -17.30
C ALA A 123 5.54 -14.49 -16.38
N VAL A 124 5.67 -14.14 -15.12
CA VAL A 124 4.69 -14.32 -14.03
C VAL A 124 4.21 -12.98 -13.47
N MET A 125 4.88 -11.86 -13.79
CA MET A 125 4.40 -10.51 -13.46
C MET A 125 3.98 -9.83 -14.75
N ALA A 126 2.81 -9.18 -14.74
CA ALA A 126 2.43 -8.31 -15.85
C ALA A 126 3.31 -7.04 -15.82
N ASP A 127 3.62 -6.47 -16.99
CA ASP A 127 4.51 -5.32 -17.18
C ASP A 127 4.19 -4.13 -16.25
N ASP A 128 2.93 -3.96 -15.85
CA ASP A 128 2.49 -2.89 -14.95
C ASP A 128 3.00 -3.05 -13.49
N PHE A 129 3.46 -4.25 -13.11
CA PHE A 129 3.96 -4.57 -11.77
C PHE A 129 5.49 -4.72 -11.70
N GLU A 130 6.19 -4.59 -12.83
CA GLU A 130 7.66 -4.59 -12.83
C GLU A 130 8.21 -3.28 -12.25
N CYS A 131 9.09 -3.39 -11.25
CA CYS A 131 9.79 -2.24 -10.69
C CYS A 131 10.82 -1.66 -11.67
N ILE A 132 11.35 -0.48 -11.36
CA ILE A 132 12.29 0.23 -12.24
C ILE A 132 13.54 -0.60 -12.52
N GLU A 133 14.08 -1.28 -11.52
CA GLU A 133 15.23 -2.16 -11.66
C GLU A 133 14.97 -3.29 -12.66
N MET A 134 13.80 -3.93 -12.60
CA MET A 134 13.42 -5.00 -13.52
C MET A 134 13.36 -4.46 -14.96
N ARG A 135 12.70 -3.31 -15.17
CA ARG A 135 12.57 -2.65 -16.48
C ARG A 135 13.92 -2.25 -17.08
N GLU A 136 14.89 -1.91 -16.25
CA GLU A 136 16.25 -1.56 -16.66
C GLU A 136 17.22 -2.77 -16.65
N ALA A 137 16.71 -3.99 -16.45
CA ALA A 137 17.50 -5.23 -16.32
C ALA A 137 18.62 -5.15 -15.24
N ARG A 138 18.39 -4.37 -14.20
CA ARG A 138 19.28 -4.22 -13.04
C ARG A 138 18.91 -5.20 -11.91
N PRO A 139 19.87 -5.53 -11.03
CA PRO A 139 19.57 -6.25 -9.80
C PRO A 139 18.65 -5.46 -8.87
N TRP A 140 17.76 -6.14 -8.16
CA TRP A 140 16.80 -5.56 -7.23
C TRP A 140 16.75 -6.31 -5.89
N SER A 141 16.28 -5.64 -4.84
CA SER A 141 15.87 -6.21 -3.56
C SER A 141 14.59 -5.52 -3.06
N PHE A 142 14.66 -4.67 -2.04
CA PHE A 142 13.51 -3.98 -1.44
C PHE A 142 12.80 -2.97 -2.39
N GLN A 143 13.44 -2.62 -3.51
CA GLN A 143 12.87 -1.70 -4.51
C GLN A 143 11.57 -2.23 -5.13
N VAL A 144 11.37 -3.55 -5.19
CA VAL A 144 10.13 -4.14 -5.71
C VAL A 144 8.91 -3.69 -4.89
N ASP A 145 9.04 -3.71 -3.55
CA ASP A 145 7.99 -3.28 -2.63
C ASP A 145 7.84 -1.76 -2.63
N SER A 146 8.94 -1.03 -2.76
CA SER A 146 8.93 0.44 -2.87
C SER A 146 8.16 0.92 -4.10
N PHE A 147 8.41 0.30 -5.25
CA PHE A 147 7.68 0.57 -6.48
C PHE A 147 6.19 0.24 -6.35
N ALA A 148 5.88 -0.91 -5.73
CA ALA A 148 4.50 -1.33 -5.50
C ALA A 148 3.73 -0.38 -4.56
N ALA A 149 4.39 0.20 -3.56
CA ALA A 149 3.79 1.25 -2.73
C ALA A 149 3.42 2.49 -3.56
N CYS A 150 4.27 2.90 -4.51
CA CYS A 150 3.93 3.94 -5.48
C CYS A 150 2.75 3.55 -6.38
N ALA A 151 2.69 2.30 -6.83
CA ALA A 151 1.57 1.80 -7.63
C ALA A 151 0.23 1.88 -6.85
N CYS A 152 0.22 1.48 -5.58
CA CYS A 152 -0.93 1.63 -4.69
C CYS A 152 -1.31 3.10 -4.47
N ALA A 153 -0.33 3.98 -4.22
CA ALA A 153 -0.57 5.42 -4.07
C ALA A 153 -1.21 6.02 -5.33
N HIS A 154 -0.67 5.68 -6.50
CA HIS A 154 -1.20 6.11 -7.79
C HIS A 154 -2.62 5.62 -8.00
N PHE A 155 -2.89 4.35 -7.70
CA PHE A 155 -4.21 3.75 -7.87
C PHE A 155 -5.26 4.41 -6.97
N LEU A 156 -4.92 4.76 -5.73
CA LEU A 156 -5.80 5.53 -4.84
C LEU A 156 -6.12 6.93 -5.39
N LEU A 157 -5.13 7.64 -5.93
CA LEU A 157 -5.27 9.02 -6.39
C LEU A 157 -5.95 9.14 -7.78
N HIS A 158 -5.59 8.24 -8.69
CA HIS A 158 -5.98 8.29 -10.10
C HIS A 158 -7.08 7.29 -10.46
N SER A 159 -7.30 6.26 -9.63
CA SER A 159 -8.21 5.13 -9.95
C SER A 159 -7.82 4.37 -11.22
N GLU A 160 -6.53 4.38 -11.56
CA GLU A 160 -5.90 3.75 -12.72
C GLU A 160 -4.56 3.16 -12.30
N TYR A 161 -4.09 2.12 -13.02
CA TYR A 161 -2.77 1.53 -12.75
C TYR A 161 -1.65 2.48 -13.14
N MET A 162 -0.57 2.47 -12.35
CA MET A 162 0.55 3.36 -12.54
C MET A 162 1.36 2.99 -13.79
N GLN A 163 1.40 3.90 -14.75
CA GLN A 163 2.41 3.88 -15.81
C GLN A 163 3.55 4.82 -15.44
N VAL A 164 4.78 4.45 -15.76
CA VAL A 164 5.98 5.26 -15.49
C VAL A 164 6.67 5.70 -16.78
N VAL A 165 7.31 6.85 -16.72
CA VAL A 165 8.10 7.44 -17.81
C VAL A 165 9.45 7.91 -17.28
N LYS A 166 10.51 7.72 -18.06
CA LYS A 166 11.85 8.23 -17.74
C LYS A 166 11.98 9.66 -18.27
N THR A 167 12.27 10.60 -17.37
CA THR A 167 12.47 12.02 -17.67
C THR A 167 13.92 12.43 -17.37
N SER A 168 14.27 13.70 -17.62
CA SER A 168 15.56 14.26 -17.20
C SER A 168 15.74 14.32 -15.68
N ALA A 169 14.65 14.31 -14.91
CA ALA A 169 14.65 14.31 -13.45
C ALA A 169 14.64 12.89 -12.85
N GLY A 170 14.56 11.85 -13.67
CA GLY A 170 14.38 10.46 -13.23
C GLY A 170 13.06 9.85 -13.70
N TRP A 171 12.74 8.68 -13.13
CA TRP A 171 11.47 7.99 -13.33
C TRP A 171 10.34 8.65 -12.56
N GLN A 172 9.22 8.87 -13.24
CA GLN A 172 8.03 9.51 -12.69
C GLN A 172 6.76 8.82 -13.19
N PRO A 173 5.62 8.93 -12.48
CA PRO A 173 4.33 8.55 -13.02
C PRO A 173 4.00 9.35 -14.28
N LYS A 174 3.47 8.68 -15.30
CA LYS A 174 3.10 9.30 -16.58
C LYS A 174 1.90 10.23 -16.44
N ALA A 175 0.93 9.87 -15.60
CA ALA A 175 -0.19 10.76 -15.29
C ALA A 175 0.24 11.79 -14.24
N PRO A 176 0.07 13.10 -14.50
CA PRO A 176 0.55 14.14 -13.60
C PRO A 176 -0.34 14.26 -12.36
N LEU A 177 0.27 14.63 -11.24
CA LEU A 177 -0.46 15.00 -10.03
C LEU A 177 -1.40 16.19 -10.29
N LYS A 178 -2.62 16.12 -9.75
CA LYS A 178 -3.60 17.21 -9.87
C LYS A 178 -3.19 18.39 -8.99
N ARG A 179 -3.47 19.61 -9.46
CA ARG A 179 -3.09 20.88 -8.81
C ARG A 179 -3.55 21.06 -7.36
N TYR A 180 -4.63 20.38 -6.98
CA TYR A 180 -5.28 20.54 -5.67
C TYR A 180 -4.81 19.51 -4.64
N TRP A 181 -3.97 18.56 -5.05
CA TRP A 181 -3.30 17.64 -4.13
C TRP A 181 -2.05 18.28 -3.52
N ASP A 182 -1.57 17.72 -2.42
CA ASP A 182 -0.28 18.05 -1.82
C ASP A 182 0.85 17.50 -2.71
N ASN A 183 1.13 18.25 -3.77
CA ASN A 183 2.16 17.91 -4.75
C ASN A 183 3.55 17.79 -4.10
N THR A 184 3.79 18.47 -2.96
CA THR A 184 5.06 18.36 -2.24
C THR A 184 5.22 16.97 -1.60
N ILE A 185 4.18 16.43 -0.94
CA ILE A 185 4.24 15.06 -0.40
C ILE A 185 4.38 14.06 -1.53
N TRP A 186 3.46 14.11 -2.50
CA TRP A 186 3.35 13.03 -3.46
C TRP A 186 4.56 12.97 -4.38
N SER A 187 5.11 14.12 -4.80
CA SER A 187 6.38 14.14 -5.53
C SER A 187 7.51 13.58 -4.68
N ALA A 188 7.61 13.92 -3.39
CA ALA A 188 8.65 13.36 -2.53
C ALA A 188 8.54 11.83 -2.40
N VAL A 189 7.31 11.28 -2.32
CA VAL A 189 7.07 9.83 -2.33
C VAL A 189 7.53 9.21 -3.64
N TYR A 190 7.07 9.71 -4.79
CA TYR A 190 7.45 9.14 -6.09
C TYR A 190 8.94 9.28 -6.38
N ASP A 191 9.52 10.46 -6.15
CA ASP A 191 10.93 10.72 -6.42
C ASP A 191 11.81 9.80 -5.56
N THR A 192 11.49 9.64 -4.28
CA THR A 192 12.28 8.80 -3.35
C THR A 192 12.18 7.31 -3.66
N LEU A 193 10.98 6.82 -3.99
CA LEU A 193 10.73 5.37 -4.10
C LEU A 193 10.94 4.83 -5.53
N LEU A 194 10.77 5.66 -6.57
CA LEU A 194 11.01 5.24 -7.96
C LEU A 194 12.47 5.40 -8.38
N ASN A 195 13.25 6.26 -7.71
CA ASN A 195 14.61 6.61 -8.13
C ASN A 195 15.67 6.16 -7.12
N VAL A 196 15.56 4.91 -6.63
CA VAL A 196 16.55 4.33 -5.72
C VAL A 196 17.88 4.09 -6.45
N PRO A 197 19.02 4.64 -5.99
CA PRO A 197 20.30 4.41 -6.65
C PRO A 197 20.69 2.92 -6.60
N PRO A 198 21.27 2.33 -7.67
CA PRO A 198 21.58 0.89 -7.75
C PRO A 198 22.41 0.32 -6.57
N ASP A 199 23.33 1.15 -6.05
CA ASP A 199 24.23 0.82 -4.94
C ASP A 199 24.08 1.80 -3.78
N GLY A 200 22.97 2.55 -3.76
CA GLY A 200 22.64 3.48 -2.68
C GLY A 200 21.95 2.79 -1.51
N PRO A 201 21.83 3.49 -0.37
CA PRO A 201 20.98 3.03 0.72
C PRO A 201 19.53 2.94 0.24
N GLN A 202 18.80 1.97 0.78
CA GLN A 202 17.35 1.90 0.56
C GLN A 202 16.66 3.14 1.14
N PRO A 203 15.54 3.57 0.53
CA PRO A 203 14.78 4.71 1.03
C PRO A 203 14.25 4.45 2.44
N ASN A 204 14.22 5.49 3.28
CA ASN A 204 13.66 5.40 4.62
C ASN A 204 12.12 5.49 4.56
N LEU A 205 11.48 4.33 4.40
CA LEU A 205 10.01 4.21 4.29
C LEU A 205 9.29 4.78 5.52
N ARG A 206 9.85 4.59 6.72
CA ARG A 206 9.31 5.11 7.97
C ARG A 206 9.29 6.64 7.98
N ALA A 207 10.39 7.28 7.62
CA ALA A 207 10.47 8.74 7.58
C ALA A 207 9.48 9.34 6.58
N LEU A 208 9.30 8.71 5.42
CA LEU A 208 8.27 9.12 4.45
C LEU A 208 6.86 9.01 5.05
N ALA A 209 6.55 7.88 5.67
CA ALA A 209 5.26 7.66 6.30
C ALA A 209 4.99 8.63 7.46
N GLU A 210 5.98 8.88 8.32
CA GLU A 210 5.88 9.81 9.44
C GLU A 210 5.61 11.23 8.95
N ASN A 211 6.29 11.69 7.90
CA ASN A 211 6.02 12.99 7.28
C ASN A 211 4.58 13.08 6.72
N MET A 212 4.07 12.01 6.10
CA MET A 212 2.67 11.96 5.63
C MET A 212 1.67 12.03 6.80
N LEU A 213 1.93 11.30 7.88
CA LEU A 213 1.07 11.30 9.08
C LEU A 213 1.11 12.63 9.82
N ASP A 214 2.29 13.26 9.93
CA ASP A 214 2.46 14.58 10.57
C ASP A 214 1.57 15.64 9.92
N LYS A 215 1.48 15.63 8.58
CA LYS A 215 0.58 16.55 7.86
C LYS A 215 -0.90 16.28 8.17
N LEU A 216 -1.27 15.03 8.42
CA LEU A 216 -2.64 14.66 8.79
C LEU A 216 -2.96 14.92 10.29
N ASP A 217 -1.96 15.17 11.14
CA ASP A 217 -2.11 15.20 12.60
C ASP A 217 -2.60 16.54 13.17
N THR A 218 -2.84 17.53 12.31
CA THR A 218 -3.51 18.78 12.72
C THR A 218 -5.01 18.55 12.95
N MET A 219 -5.64 19.32 13.85
CA MET A 219 -7.07 19.15 14.15
C MET A 219 -7.97 19.25 12.90
N PRO A 220 -7.79 20.22 11.97
CA PRO A 220 -8.59 20.28 10.76
C PRO A 220 -8.40 19.05 9.85
N GLN A 221 -7.16 18.54 9.75
CA GLN A 221 -6.88 17.37 8.91
C GLN A 221 -7.40 16.08 9.53
N ARG A 222 -7.33 15.94 10.85
CA ARG A 222 -8.01 14.87 11.59
C ARG A 222 -9.52 14.88 11.35
N GLN A 223 -10.15 16.04 11.41
CA GLN A 223 -11.58 16.16 11.10
C GLN A 223 -11.89 15.72 9.65
N LYS A 224 -11.08 16.17 8.68
CA LYS A 224 -11.21 15.76 7.27
C LYS A 224 -11.04 14.25 7.10
N LEU A 225 -10.01 13.66 7.70
CA LEU A 225 -9.74 12.22 7.64
C LEU A 225 -10.89 11.40 8.26
N LYS A 226 -11.41 11.81 9.43
CA LYS A 226 -12.56 11.13 10.05
C LYS A 226 -13.80 11.22 9.15
N ALA A 227 -14.07 12.38 8.54
CA ALA A 227 -15.18 12.53 7.60
C ALA A 227 -15.01 11.64 6.35
N ALA A 228 -13.78 11.52 5.82
CA ALA A 228 -13.48 10.63 4.71
C ALA A 228 -13.69 9.15 5.08
N LEU A 229 -13.25 8.72 6.27
CA LEU A 229 -13.50 7.37 6.79
C LEU A 229 -14.99 7.10 7.00
N GLN A 230 -15.76 8.09 7.48
CA GLN A 230 -17.21 7.98 7.62
C GLN A 230 -17.91 7.82 6.26
N SER A 231 -17.54 8.64 5.29
CA SER A 231 -18.06 8.56 3.92
C SER A 231 -17.76 7.20 3.28
N GLN A 232 -16.52 6.71 3.43
CA GLN A 232 -16.11 5.39 2.98
C GLN A 232 -16.92 4.28 3.66
N HIS A 233 -17.02 4.30 4.99
CA HIS A 233 -17.75 3.29 5.75
C HIS A 233 -19.23 3.21 5.31
N SER A 234 -19.89 4.37 5.17
CA SER A 234 -21.28 4.43 4.69
C SER A 234 -21.41 3.89 3.26
N ALA A 235 -20.55 4.31 2.33
CA ALA A 235 -20.60 3.85 0.94
C ALA A 235 -20.40 2.32 0.82
N LEU A 236 -19.40 1.78 1.51
CA LEU A 236 -19.15 0.33 1.50
C LEU A 236 -20.28 -0.46 2.18
N ARG A 237 -20.93 0.11 3.20
CA ARG A 237 -22.10 -0.49 3.84
C ARG A 237 -23.31 -0.50 2.91
N GLU A 238 -23.60 0.62 2.25
CA GLU A 238 -24.69 0.74 1.27
C GLU A 238 -24.49 -0.21 0.08
N ALA A 239 -23.24 -0.44 -0.32
CA ALA A 239 -22.87 -1.40 -1.35
C ALA A 239 -22.95 -2.87 -0.92
N GLY A 240 -23.22 -3.16 0.36
CA GLY A 240 -23.22 -4.52 0.91
C GLY A 240 -21.84 -5.18 0.99
N LEU A 241 -20.76 -4.38 0.88
CA LEU A 241 -19.38 -4.87 0.93
C LEU A 241 -18.87 -5.07 2.35
N LEU A 242 -19.40 -4.30 3.33
CA LEU A 242 -19.14 -4.57 4.74
C LEU A 242 -20.05 -5.71 5.21
N LYS A 243 -19.51 -6.93 5.25
CA LYS A 243 -20.22 -8.06 5.86
C LYS A 243 -20.47 -7.73 7.33
N HIS A 244 -21.71 -7.82 7.78
CA HIS A 244 -22.03 -7.76 9.20
C HIS A 244 -21.16 -8.79 9.93
N ARG A 245 -20.31 -8.34 10.86
CA ARG A 245 -19.81 -9.23 11.89
C ARG A 245 -21.04 -9.66 12.69
N LEU A 246 -21.54 -10.86 12.42
CA LEU A 246 -22.45 -11.57 13.31
C LEU A 246 -21.71 -11.85 14.62
#